data_AF-A0A1Q3L0Y5-F1
#
_entry.id   AF-A0A1Q3L0Y5-F1
#
_cell.length_a   1.000
_cell.length_b   1.000
_cell.length_c   1.000
_cell.angle_alpha   90.00
_cell.angle_beta   90.00
_cell.angle_gamma   90.00
#
_symmetry.space_group_name_H-M   'P 1'
#
loop_
_entity.id
_entity.type
_entity.pdbx_description
1 polymer ?
#
loop_
_entity_poly.entity_id
_entity_poly.type
_entity_poly.pdbx_seq_one_letter_code
_entity_poly.pdbx_strand_id
1 'polypeptide(L)' 'MTKTLIDIDDALLEQAMRLTGAPTKKAVVNDALGQVVRRYEALGYVDLLRGGVDAELDDVKVIEDAQR' A
#
# COMPACT_ATOMS: atom_id res chain seq x y z
N MET A 1 -2.98 -11.17 16.07
CA MET A 1 -1.63 -11.24 15.46
C MET A 1 -0.92 -12.46 16.02
N THR A 2 -0.28 -13.24 15.14
CA THR A 2 0.61 -14.34 15.51
C THR A 2 2.05 -13.81 15.66
N LYS A 3 2.90 -14.54 16.40
CA LYS A 3 4.32 -14.23 16.49
C LYS A 3 5.04 -14.85 15.30
N THR A 4 5.92 -14.08 14.67
CA THR A 4 6.79 -14.53 13.58
C THR A 4 8.23 -14.22 13.98
N LEU A 5 9.12 -15.21 13.91
CA LEU A 5 10.54 -15.05 14.16
C LEU A 5 11.23 -14.80 12.81
N ILE A 6 11.93 -13.68 12.69
CA ILE A 6 12.67 -13.29 11.49
C ILE A 6 13.97 -12.61 11.92
N ASP A 7 15.02 -12.81 11.14
CA ASP A 7 16.26 -12.05 11.29
C ASP A 7 16.12 -10.70 10.59
N ILE A 8 16.51 -9.63 11.29
CA ILE A 8 16.48 -8.26 10.79
C ILE A 8 17.83 -7.63 11.12
N ASP A 9 18.39 -6.87 10.19
CA ASP A 9 19.56 -6.04 10.46
C ASP A 9 19.23 -5.00 11.54
N ASP A 10 19.89 -5.12 12.71
CA ASP A 10 19.65 -4.24 13.84
C ASP A 10 20.01 -2.78 13.55
N ALA A 11 21.06 -2.52 12.78
CA ALA A 11 21.46 -1.15 12.44
C ALA A 11 20.40 -0.48 11.55
N LEU A 12 19.85 -1.22 10.59
CA LEU A 12 18.75 -0.76 9.75
C LEU A 12 17.49 -0.52 10.58
N LEU A 13 17.14 -1.44 11.49
CA LEU A 13 15.96 -1.32 12.33
C LEU A 13 16.06 -0.11 13.27
N GLU A 14 17.23 0.12 13.87
CA GLU A 14 17.48 1.30 14.69
C GLU A 14 17.39 2.59 13.89
N GLN A 15 17.96 2.62 12.68
CA GLN A 15 17.84 3.79 11.80
C GLN A 15 16.38 4.07 11.44
N ALA A 16 15.62 3.03 11.10
CA ALA A 16 14.20 3.16 10.80
C ALA A 16 13.41 3.65 12.02
N MET A 17 13.71 3.16 13.24
CA MET A 17 13.10 3.67 14.47
C MET A 17 13.39 5.16 14.69
N ARG A 18 14.63 5.62 14.46
CA ARG A 18 14.99 7.04 14.55
C ARG A 18 14.26 7.89 13.52
N LEU A 19 14.19 7.44 12.27
CA LEU A 19 13.54 8.18 11.18
C LEU A 19 12.02 8.28 11.34
N THR A 20 11.38 7.20 11.81
CA THR A 20 9.93 7.13 11.97
C THR A 20 9.44 7.68 13.31
N GLY A 21 10.32 7.78 14.32
CA GLY A 21 9.94 8.11 15.70
C GLY A 21 9.12 7.01 16.38
N ALA A 22 9.06 5.80 15.80
CA ALA A 22 8.23 4.73 16.31
C ALA A 22 8.73 4.22 17.68
N PRO A 23 7.83 4.04 18.66
CA PRO A 23 8.23 3.66 20.02
C PRO A 23 8.64 2.19 20.15
N THR A 24 8.39 1.35 19.13
CA THR A 24 8.69 -0.10 19.18
C THR A 24 9.16 -0.64 17.83
N LYS A 25 10.01 -1.67 17.88
CA LYS A 25 10.44 -2.45 16.70
C LYS A 25 9.23 -2.96 15.88
N LYS A 26 8.20 -3.46 16.57
CA LYS A 26 6.94 -3.93 15.95
C LYS A 26 6.23 -2.83 15.16
N ALA A 27 6.17 -1.61 15.70
CA ALA A 27 5.52 -0.50 15.01
C ALA A 27 6.26 -0.15 13.70
N VAL A 28 7.60 -0.14 13.71
CA VAL A 28 8.39 0.04 12.48
C VAL A 28 8.10 -1.05 11.46
N VAL A 29 8.14 -2.33 11.86
CA VAL A 29 7.90 -3.45 10.94
C VAL A 29 6.50 -3.39 10.35
N ASN A 30 5.48 -3.14 11.16
CA ASN A 30 4.11 -3.04 10.68
C ASN A 30 3.90 -1.86 9.72
N ASP A 31 4.47 -0.70 10.02
CA ASP A 31 4.37 0.45 9.12
C ASP A 31 5.11 0.21 7.81
N ALA A 32 6.34 -0.32 7.86
CA ALA A 32 7.11 -0.65 6.68
C ALA A 32 6.37 -1.65 5.76
N LEU A 33 5.80 -2.72 6.33
CA LEU A 33 4.98 -3.67 5.58
C LEU A 33 3.72 -3.01 5.00
N GLY A 34 3.06 -2.12 5.76
CA GLY A 34 1.93 -1.34 5.27
C GLY A 34 2.30 -0.43 4.10
N GLN A 35 3.48 0.18 4.12
CA GLN A 35 3.98 0.99 3.00
C GLN A 35 4.24 0.13 1.75
N VAL A 36 4.79 -1.07 1.92
CA VAL A 36 4.98 -2.02 0.81
C VAL A 36 3.64 -2.38 0.19
N VAL A 37 2.65 -2.78 0.99
CA VAL A 37 1.31 -3.12 0.49
C VAL A 37 0.69 -1.95 -0.26
N ARG A 38 0.64 -0.77 0.36
CA ARG A 38 0.07 0.44 -0.29
C ARG A 38 0.75 0.78 -1.61
N ARG A 39 2.08 0.61 -1.69
CA ARG A 39 2.84 0.86 -2.92
C ARG A 39 2.42 -0.09 -4.03
N TYR A 40 2.26 -1.38 -3.74
CA TYR A 40 1.86 -2.35 -4.76
C TYR A 40 0.38 -2.24 -5.13
N GLU A 41 -0.50 -1.91 -4.19
CA GLU A 41 -1.91 -1.59 -4.49
C GLU A 41 -2.01 -0.39 -5.44
N ALA A 42 -1.25 0.67 -5.19
CA ALA A 42 -1.21 1.84 -6.08
C ALA A 42 -0.67 1.48 -7.48
N LEU A 43 0.35 0.64 -7.58
CA LEU A 43 0.85 0.15 -8.88
C LEU A 43 -0.20 -0.69 -9.62
N GLY A 44 -0.87 -1.61 -8.92
CA GLY A 44 -1.96 -2.40 -9.50
C GLY A 44 -3.12 -1.54 -9.98
N TYR A 45 -3.44 -0.46 -9.26
CA TYR A 45 -4.44 0.51 -9.70
C TYR A 45 -3.99 1.29 -10.95
N VAL A 46 -2.72 1.68 -11.04
CA VAL A 46 -2.18 2.30 -12.26
C VAL A 46 -2.23 1.33 -13.45
N ASP A 47 -1.94 0.05 -13.24
CA ASP A 47 -2.03 -0.97 -14.28
C ASP A 47 -3.48 -1.24 -14.70
N LEU A 48 -4.44 -1.19 -13.76
CA LEU A 48 -5.88 -1.24 -14.05
C LEU A 48 -6.32 -0.09 -14.97
N LEU A 49 -5.92 1.15 -14.63
CA LEU A 49 -6.21 2.33 -15.45
C LEU A 49 -5.59 2.23 -16.85
N ARG A 50 -4.34 1.74 -16.94
CA ARG A 50 -3.65 1.52 -18.22
C ARG A 50 -4.23 0.37 -19.04
N GLY A 51 -4.82 -0.62 -18.39
CA GLY A 51 -5.48 -1.78 -19.00
C GLY A 51 -6.80 -1.46 -19.69
N GLY A 52 -7.27 -0.20 -19.62
CA GLY A 52 -8.47 0.25 -20.34
C GLY A 52 -9.78 -0.19 -19.68
N VAL A 53 -9.76 -0.54 -18.39
CA VAL A 53 -10.99 -0.88 -17.63
C VAL A 53 -11.94 0.32 -17.51
N ASP A 54 -11.47 1.53 -17.80
CA ASP A 54 -12.25 2.77 -17.83
C ASP A 54 -12.68 3.22 -19.24
N ALA A 55 -12.55 2.37 -20.27
CA ALA A 55 -12.96 2.74 -21.63
C ALA A 55 -14.48 2.99 -21.80
N GLU A 56 -15.28 2.69 -20.77
CA GLU A 56 -16.71 3.02 -20.71
C GLU A 56 -17.01 4.19 -19.75
N LEU A 57 -16.04 4.63 -18.93
CA LEU A 57 -16.23 5.75 -18.00
C LEU A 57 -16.14 7.12 -18.67
N ASP A 58 -15.79 7.18 -19.95
CA ASP A 58 -15.94 8.38 -20.78
C ASP A 58 -17.31 8.43 -21.51
N ASP A 59 -18.10 7.35 -21.46
CA ASP A 59 -19.45 7.32 -22.00
C ASP A 59 -20.45 7.93 -20.99
N VAL A 60 -20.99 9.09 -21.37
CA VAL A 60 -21.99 9.83 -20.60
C VAL A 60 -23.21 8.97 -20.23
N LYS A 61 -23.63 8.04 -21.10
CA LYS A 61 -24.79 7.18 -20.81
C LYS A 61 -24.51 6.16 -19.71
N VAL A 62 -23.30 5.61 -19.67
CA VAL A 62 -22.87 4.68 -18.64
C VAL A 62 -22.83 5.37 -17.27
N ILE A 63 -22.38 6.63 -17.23
CA ILE A 63 -22.39 7.45 -16.00
C ILE A 63 -23.83 7.73 -15.53
N GLU A 64 -24.72 8.12 -16.45
CA GLU A 64 -26.12 8.46 -16.11
C GLU A 64 -26.91 7.26 -15.58
N ASP A 65 -26.71 6.06 -16.13
CA ASP A 65 -27.41 4.85 -15.68
C ASP A 65 -26.89 4.33 -14.33
N ALA A 66 -25.60 4.53 -14.00
CA ALA A 66 -25.02 4.12 -12.71
C ALA A 66 -25.50 4.96 -11.51
N GLN A 67 -26.03 6.16 -11.75
CA GLN A 67 -26.48 7.10 -10.73
C GLN A 67 -27.99 7.03 -10.44
N ARG A 68 -28.72 6.13 -11.10
CA ARG A 68 -30.16 5.90 -10.92
C ARG A 68 -30.42 4.82 -9.87
#